data_AF-A0A4S2ABI5-F1
#
_entry.id   AF-A0A4S2ABI5-F1
#
_cell.length_a   1.000
_cell.length_b   1.000
_cell.length_c   1.000
_cell.angle_alpha   90.00
_cell.angle_beta   90.00
_cell.angle_gamma   90.00
#
_symmetry.space_group_name_H-M   'P 1'
#
loop_
_entity.id
_entity.type
_entity.pdbx_description
1 polymer ?
#
loop_
_entity_poly.entity_id
_entity_poly.type
_entity_poly.pdbx_seq_one_letter_code
_entity_poly.pdbx_strand_id
1 'polypeptide(L)'
;MECFRYQQWEEYNVREKITIMQKLVDLETEILQIPKIPVTAKRLGEFVLGEYDGKTNEMWIDIEHLAKEAVGACMKTICHEVYHSYQRYLVENVDWENEVLQNPYFEELRAWKQNQEGYIAPDINGYDAYQNQPLEFTARAFARDEVERIYSYIE
;
A
#
# COMPACT_ATOMS: atom_id res chain seq x y z
N MET A 1 -3.19 17.99 2.04
CA MET A 1 -1.75 18.13 2.38
C MET A 1 -1.57 18.65 3.80
N GLU A 2 -2.11 19.82 4.20
CA GLU A 2 -1.95 20.33 5.58
C GLU A 2 -2.36 19.33 6.67
N CYS A 3 -3.43 18.57 6.47
CA CYS A 3 -3.89 17.51 7.39
C CYS A 3 -2.86 16.41 7.72
N PHE A 4 -1.73 16.36 7.02
CA PHE A 4 -0.61 15.45 7.31
C PHE A 4 0.47 16.09 8.21
N ARG A 5 0.29 17.33 8.68
CA ARG A 5 1.21 17.97 9.64
C ARG A 5 1.12 17.29 10.99
N TYR A 6 2.27 16.99 11.58
CA TYR A 6 2.38 16.24 12.83
C TYR A 6 1.53 16.82 13.98
N GLN A 7 1.58 18.15 14.18
CA GLN A 7 0.82 18.81 15.24
C GLN A 7 -0.70 18.64 15.06
N GLN A 8 -1.20 18.74 13.83
CA GLN A 8 -2.62 18.54 13.54
C GLN A 8 -3.02 17.07 13.66
N TRP A 9 -2.12 16.14 13.31
CA TRP A 9 -2.37 14.71 13.39
C TRP A 9 -2.65 14.20 14.80
N GLU A 10 -1.89 14.67 15.79
CA GLU A 10 -2.05 14.28 17.20
C GLU A 10 -3.38 14.74 17.79
N GLU A 11 -3.99 15.79 17.23
CA GLU A 11 -5.29 16.30 17.67
C GLU A 11 -6.47 15.50 17.09
N TYR A 12 -6.25 14.76 16.01
CA TYR A 12 -7.32 14.01 15.34
C TYR A 12 -7.69 12.73 16.07
N ASN A 13 -8.99 12.51 16.23
CA ASN A 13 -9.50 11.21 16.65
C ASN A 13 -9.43 10.18 15.50
N VAL A 14 -9.61 8.90 15.82
CA VAL A 14 -9.52 7.79 14.84
C VAL A 14 -10.42 8.01 13.60
N ARG A 15 -11.61 8.61 13.77
CA ARG A 15 -12.54 8.86 12.66
C ARG A 15 -12.04 9.97 11.72
N GLU A 16 -11.39 10.99 12.27
CA GLU A 16 -10.75 12.04 11.47
C GLU A 16 -9.52 11.48 10.76
N LYS A 17 -8.69 10.72 11.48
CA LYS A 17 -7.51 10.05 10.93
C LYS A 17 -7.87 9.13 9.76
N ILE A 18 -8.91 8.28 9.87
CA ILE A 18 -9.34 7.42 8.75
C ILE A 18 -9.88 8.23 7.57
N THR A 19 -10.55 9.35 7.82
CA THR A 19 -11.01 10.25 6.74
C THR A 19 -9.83 10.85 5.98
N ILE A 20 -8.74 11.16 6.68
CA ILE A 20 -7.50 11.67 6.06
C ILE A 20 -6.79 10.54 5.28
N MET A 21 -6.73 9.32 5.84
CA MET A 21 -6.19 8.16 5.13
C MET A 21 -6.99 7.85 3.86
N GLN A 22 -8.31 7.96 3.88
CA GLN A 22 -9.13 7.79 2.66
C GLN A 22 -8.77 8.84 1.59
N LYS A 23 -8.50 10.08 1.97
CA LYS A 23 -8.05 11.11 1.00
C LYS A 23 -6.70 10.77 0.39
N LEU A 24 -5.80 10.14 1.16
CA LEU A 24 -4.53 9.64 0.63
C LEU A 24 -4.77 8.51 -0.37
N VAL A 25 -5.59 7.51 -0.02
CA VAL A 25 -5.96 6.42 -0.94
C VAL A 25 -6.59 6.97 -2.22
N ASP A 26 -7.53 7.91 -2.11
CA ASP A 26 -8.18 8.53 -3.26
C ASP A 26 -7.19 9.27 -4.17
N LEU A 27 -6.22 9.99 -3.60
CA LEU A 27 -5.17 10.69 -4.35
C LEU A 27 -4.28 9.69 -5.09
N GLU A 28 -3.77 8.68 -4.38
CA GLU A 28 -2.81 7.73 -4.96
C GLU A 28 -3.46 6.83 -6.00
N THR A 29 -4.69 6.37 -5.76
CA THR A 29 -5.45 5.59 -6.76
C THR A 29 -5.76 6.41 -8.02
N GLU A 30 -6.00 7.72 -7.88
CA GLU A 30 -6.14 8.64 -9.02
C GLU A 30 -4.80 8.79 -9.78
N ILE A 31 -3.68 8.98 -9.10
CA ILE A 31 -2.35 9.07 -9.74
C ILE A 31 -1.99 7.77 -10.47
N LEU A 32 -2.21 6.63 -9.82
CA LEU A 32 -1.92 5.29 -10.35
C LEU A 32 -2.94 4.82 -11.40
N GLN A 33 -4.03 5.57 -11.60
CA GLN A 33 -5.09 5.27 -12.57
C GLN A 33 -5.75 3.90 -12.34
N ILE A 34 -6.03 3.58 -11.08
CA ILE A 34 -6.72 2.35 -10.66
C ILE A 34 -8.06 2.65 -9.99
N PRO A 35 -8.98 1.68 -9.89
CA PRO A 35 -10.24 1.86 -9.18
C PRO A 35 -10.03 2.33 -7.74
N LYS A 36 -10.94 3.16 -7.25
CA LYS A 36 -10.92 3.63 -5.86
C LYS A 36 -11.16 2.47 -4.88
N ILE A 37 -10.53 2.57 -3.72
CA ILE A 37 -10.58 1.53 -2.68
C ILE A 37 -11.01 2.17 -1.37
N PRO A 38 -12.05 1.65 -0.70
CA PRO A 38 -12.41 2.11 0.63
C PRO A 38 -11.37 1.62 1.66
N VAL A 39 -10.94 2.52 2.55
CA VAL A 39 -10.12 2.17 3.71
C VAL A 39 -10.90 2.32 5.01
N THR A 40 -10.80 1.32 5.88
CA THR A 40 -11.41 1.34 7.21
C THR A 40 -10.41 0.98 8.30
N ALA A 41 -10.65 1.43 9.53
CA ALA A 41 -9.84 1.05 10.68
C ALA A 41 -10.41 -0.23 11.31
N LYS A 42 -9.57 -1.25 11.50
CA LYS A 42 -9.92 -2.54 12.09
C LYS A 42 -8.80 -2.98 13.01
N ARG A 43 -9.07 -3.78 14.04
CA ARG A 43 -7.99 -4.46 14.77
C ARG A 43 -7.44 -5.57 13.87
N LEU A 44 -6.19 -5.42 13.45
CA LEU A 44 -5.47 -6.43 12.69
C LEU A 44 -4.62 -7.25 13.69
N GLY A 45 -4.11 -8.41 13.27
CA GLY A 45 -3.29 -9.26 14.15
C GLY A 45 -2.06 -8.51 14.69
N GLU A 46 -1.41 -9.05 15.72
CA GLU A 46 -0.33 -8.37 16.48
C GLU A 46 0.79 -7.77 15.60
N PHE A 47 1.04 -8.32 14.42
CA PHE A 47 2.12 -7.91 13.52
C PHE A 47 1.64 -7.35 12.16
N VAL A 48 0.34 -7.10 12.01
CA VAL A 48 -0.25 -6.61 10.76
C VAL A 48 -0.67 -5.15 10.95
N LEU A 49 -0.05 -4.24 10.21
CA LEU A 49 -0.33 -2.79 10.33
C LEU A 49 -1.38 -2.32 9.33
N GLY A 50 -1.47 -2.99 8.18
CA GLY A 50 -2.43 -2.75 7.12
C GLY A 50 -2.61 -4.01 6.28
N GLU A 51 -3.69 -4.05 5.52
CA GLU A 51 -3.97 -5.14 4.58
C GLU A 51 -4.92 -4.65 3.48
N TYR A 52 -4.56 -4.91 2.23
CA TYR A 52 -5.47 -4.87 1.08
C TYR A 52 -5.97 -6.28 0.71
N ASP A 53 -7.28 -6.49 0.67
CA ASP A 53 -7.88 -7.72 0.14
C ASP A 53 -8.35 -7.52 -1.30
N GLY A 54 -7.60 -8.13 -2.23
CA GLY A 54 -7.92 -8.14 -3.65
C GLY A 54 -9.21 -8.86 -4.05
N LYS A 55 -9.80 -9.69 -3.17
CA LYS A 55 -11.07 -10.39 -3.45
C LYS A 55 -12.28 -9.52 -3.19
N THR A 56 -12.27 -8.78 -2.09
CA THR A 56 -13.38 -7.87 -1.72
C THR A 56 -13.13 -6.44 -2.20
N ASN A 57 -11.91 -6.13 -2.63
CA ASN A 57 -11.44 -4.79 -2.96
C ASN A 57 -11.63 -3.82 -1.78
N GLU A 58 -11.20 -4.26 -0.61
CA GLU A 58 -11.25 -3.52 0.65
C GLU A 58 -9.83 -3.33 1.21
N MET A 59 -9.64 -2.24 1.96
CA MET A 59 -8.39 -1.97 2.65
C MET A 59 -8.64 -1.70 4.13
N TRP A 60 -7.75 -2.21 4.98
CA TRP A 60 -7.75 -1.96 6.41
C TRP A 60 -6.42 -1.40 6.87
N ILE A 61 -6.48 -0.52 7.86
CA ILE A 61 -5.35 -0.11 8.68
C ILE A 61 -5.63 -0.51 10.12
N ASP A 62 -4.60 -0.97 10.85
CA ASP A 62 -4.76 -1.36 12.24
C ASP A 62 -5.19 -0.16 13.08
N ILE A 63 -6.22 -0.35 13.91
CA ILE A 63 -6.80 0.72 14.71
C ILE A 63 -5.83 1.25 15.78
N GLU A 64 -4.97 0.41 16.36
CA GLU A 64 -3.98 0.87 17.34
C GLU A 64 -2.83 1.59 16.66
N HIS A 65 -2.37 1.08 15.52
CA HIS A 65 -1.38 1.74 14.66
C HIS A 65 -1.87 3.14 14.27
N LEU A 66 -3.09 3.25 13.74
CA LEU A 66 -3.69 4.52 13.35
C LEU A 66 -3.84 5.49 14.54
N ALA A 67 -4.20 4.96 15.72
CA ALA A 67 -4.42 5.78 16.90
C ALA A 67 -3.12 6.37 17.47
N LYS A 68 -2.05 5.56 17.52
CA LYS A 68 -0.84 5.83 18.32
C LYS A 68 0.37 6.32 17.50
N GLU A 69 0.45 5.94 16.24
CA GLU A 69 1.64 6.24 15.44
C GLU A 69 1.61 7.64 14.81
N ALA A 70 2.80 8.13 14.51
CA ALA A 70 2.98 9.36 13.75
C ALA A 70 2.36 9.23 12.36
N VAL A 71 1.89 10.34 11.81
CA VAL A 71 1.22 10.39 10.51
C VAL A 71 2.03 9.74 9.39
N GLY A 72 3.36 9.93 9.38
CA GLY A 72 4.23 9.36 8.35
C GLY A 72 4.27 7.82 8.38
N ALA A 73 4.15 7.21 9.56
CA ALA A 73 4.06 5.75 9.67
C ALA A 73 2.71 5.25 9.12
N CYS A 74 1.61 5.93 9.45
CA CYS A 74 0.29 5.61 8.91
C CYS A 74 0.23 5.80 7.40
N MET A 75 0.82 6.88 6.86
CA MET A 75 0.92 7.11 5.42
C MET A 75 1.74 6.02 4.73
N LYS A 76 2.87 5.59 5.30
CA LYS A 76 3.67 4.49 4.73
C LYS A 76 2.85 3.21 4.64
N THR A 77 2.12 2.86 5.70
CA THR A 77 1.22 1.69 5.70
C THR A 77 0.16 1.82 4.60
N ILE A 78 -0.51 2.97 4.48
CA ILE A 78 -1.52 3.18 3.44
C ILE A 78 -0.93 3.12 2.03
N CYS A 79 0.16 3.84 1.75
CA CYS A 79 0.80 3.83 0.43
C CYS A 79 1.27 2.42 0.05
N HIS A 80 1.71 1.62 1.04
CA HIS A 80 2.07 0.22 0.84
C HIS A 80 0.88 -0.61 0.34
N GLU A 81 -0.26 -0.55 1.04
CA GLU A 81 -1.46 -1.29 0.65
C GLU A 81 -2.09 -0.78 -0.66
N VAL A 82 -2.02 0.53 -0.93
CA VAL A 82 -2.42 1.09 -2.23
C VAL A 82 -1.56 0.49 -3.35
N TYR A 83 -0.26 0.32 -3.14
CA TYR A 83 0.60 -0.25 -4.18
C TYR A 83 0.32 -1.73 -4.42
N HIS A 84 -0.03 -2.51 -3.39
CA HIS A 84 -0.50 -3.89 -3.57
C HIS A 84 -1.75 -3.94 -4.47
N SER A 85 -2.67 -2.99 -4.28
CA SER A 85 -3.85 -2.90 -5.15
C SER A 85 -3.52 -2.53 -6.60
N TYR A 86 -2.53 -1.67 -6.81
CA TYR A 86 -2.01 -1.33 -8.13
C TYR A 86 -1.36 -2.54 -8.82
N GLN A 87 -0.48 -3.24 -8.12
CA GLN A 87 0.17 -4.45 -8.63
C GLN A 87 -0.86 -5.51 -9.03
N ARG A 88 -1.87 -5.73 -8.19
CA ARG A 88 -2.99 -6.63 -8.52
C ARG A 88 -3.75 -6.17 -9.75
N TYR A 89 -4.17 -4.91 -9.78
CA TYR A 89 -4.92 -4.36 -10.90
C TYR A 89 -4.18 -4.55 -12.22
N LEU A 90 -2.88 -4.26 -12.27
CA LEU A 90 -2.09 -4.48 -13.48
C LEU A 90 -2.00 -5.97 -13.84
N VAL A 91 -1.68 -6.84 -12.89
CA VAL A 91 -1.54 -8.28 -13.18
C VAL A 91 -2.84 -8.89 -13.71
N GLU A 92 -3.99 -8.45 -13.20
CA GLU A 92 -5.30 -8.95 -13.63
C GLU A 92 -5.78 -8.40 -14.98
N ASN A 93 -5.32 -7.23 -15.40
CA ASN A 93 -5.85 -6.53 -16.59
C ASN A 93 -4.88 -6.51 -17.79
N VAL A 94 -3.64 -6.97 -17.61
CA VAL A 94 -2.64 -7.05 -18.68
C VAL A 94 -2.89 -8.28 -19.57
N ASP A 95 -2.76 -8.10 -20.89
CA ASP A 95 -2.77 -9.19 -21.86
C ASP A 95 -1.43 -9.93 -21.87
N TRP A 96 -1.34 -11.00 -21.07
CA TRP A 96 -0.12 -11.79 -20.89
C TRP A 96 0.36 -12.52 -22.14
N GLU A 97 -0.48 -12.67 -23.16
CA GLU A 97 -0.11 -13.29 -24.44
C GLU A 97 0.57 -12.30 -25.39
N ASN A 98 0.61 -11.01 -25.03
CA ASN A 98 1.29 -10.00 -25.82
C ASN A 98 2.82 -10.18 -25.76
N GLU A 99 3.44 -10.44 -26.90
CA GLU A 99 4.89 -10.68 -27.02
C GLU A 99 5.75 -9.51 -26.52
N VAL A 100 5.23 -8.27 -26.53
CA VAL A 100 5.95 -7.10 -25.98
C VAL A 100 6.27 -7.29 -24.51
N LEU A 101 5.44 -8.02 -23.75
CA LEU A 101 5.68 -8.31 -22.35
C LEU A 101 6.84 -9.27 -22.11
N GLN A 102 7.48 -9.83 -23.14
CA GLN A 102 8.73 -10.58 -23.00
C GLN A 102 9.97 -9.66 -22.98
N ASN A 103 9.80 -8.38 -23.32
CA ASN A 103 10.88 -7.41 -23.27
C ASN A 103 11.39 -7.23 -21.81
N PRO A 104 12.71 -7.07 -21.59
CA PRO A 104 13.28 -6.75 -20.27
C PRO A 104 12.60 -5.59 -19.53
N TYR A 105 12.05 -4.60 -20.24
CA TYR A 105 11.31 -3.49 -19.61
C TYR A 105 10.08 -3.92 -18.78
N PHE A 106 9.56 -5.14 -18.98
CA PHE A 106 8.41 -5.68 -18.23
C PHE A 106 8.80 -6.78 -17.23
N GLU A 107 10.09 -6.92 -16.90
CA GLU A 107 10.55 -7.94 -15.95
C GLU A 107 9.91 -7.82 -14.58
N GLU A 108 9.79 -6.60 -14.06
CA GLU A 108 9.13 -6.34 -12.77
C GLU A 108 7.66 -6.78 -12.77
N LEU A 109 6.90 -6.43 -13.81
CA LEU A 109 5.50 -6.83 -13.95
C LEU A 109 5.35 -8.36 -14.02
N ARG A 110 6.25 -9.06 -14.74
CA ARG A 110 6.27 -10.53 -14.76
C ARG A 110 6.63 -11.12 -13.39
N ALA A 111 7.55 -10.50 -12.67
CA ALA A 111 7.94 -10.93 -11.32
C ALA A 111 6.78 -10.78 -10.33
N TRP A 112 5.98 -9.71 -10.42
CA TRP A 112 4.77 -9.54 -9.63
C TRP A 112 3.75 -10.66 -9.90
N LYS A 113 3.48 -10.99 -11.16
CA LYS A 113 2.58 -12.10 -11.51
C LYS A 113 3.03 -13.41 -10.88
N GLN A 114 4.29 -13.78 -11.06
CA GLN A 114 4.84 -15.01 -10.49
C GLN A 114 4.77 -15.00 -8.95
N ASN A 115 5.04 -13.85 -8.33
CA ASN A 115 4.99 -13.72 -6.88
C ASN A 115 3.56 -13.75 -6.33
N GLN A 116 2.54 -13.32 -7.07
CA GLN A 116 1.13 -13.49 -6.67
C GLN A 116 0.71 -14.97 -6.67
N GLU A 117 1.21 -15.77 -7.62
CA GLU A 117 0.94 -17.21 -7.71
C GLU A 117 1.71 -18.01 -6.66
N GLY A 118 2.89 -17.53 -6.28
CA GLY A 118 3.80 -18.17 -5.32
C GLY A 118 4.13 -17.25 -4.13
N TYR A 119 3.13 -16.64 -3.51
CA TYR A 119 3.34 -15.68 -2.43
C TYR A 119 4.05 -16.32 -1.23
N ILE A 120 5.08 -15.63 -0.72
CA ILE A 120 5.89 -16.11 0.39
C ILE A 120 5.24 -15.62 1.68
N ALA A 121 4.82 -16.53 2.55
CA ALA A 121 4.25 -16.18 3.84
C ALA A 121 5.36 -16.06 4.91
N PRO A 122 5.33 -15.02 5.76
CA PRO A 122 6.41 -14.75 6.72
C PRO A 122 6.53 -15.80 7.83
N ASP A 123 5.43 -16.48 8.16
CA ASP A 123 5.35 -17.55 9.16
C ASP A 123 5.99 -18.88 8.70
N ILE A 124 6.03 -19.12 7.39
CA ILE A 124 6.59 -20.34 6.78
C ILE A 124 8.04 -20.14 6.37
N ASN A 125 8.35 -19.02 5.71
CA ASN A 125 9.64 -18.80 5.04
C ASN A 125 10.55 -17.80 5.78
N GLY A 126 10.05 -17.21 6.87
CA GLY A 126 10.74 -16.18 7.62
C GLY A 126 10.56 -14.78 7.05
N TYR A 127 10.69 -13.79 7.93
CA TYR A 127 10.45 -12.38 7.58
C TYR A 127 11.40 -11.86 6.49
N ASP A 128 12.63 -12.36 6.43
CA ASP A 128 13.60 -11.90 5.43
C ASP A 128 13.23 -12.32 4.00
N ALA A 129 12.77 -13.55 3.80
CA ALA A 129 12.27 -13.98 2.50
C ALA A 129 10.99 -13.24 2.11
N TYR A 130 10.11 -13.00 3.08
CA TYR A 130 8.87 -12.25 2.90
C TYR A 130 9.13 -10.80 2.46
N GLN A 131 9.97 -10.05 3.18
CA GLN A 131 10.14 -8.61 2.91
C GLN A 131 10.88 -8.33 1.59
N ASN A 132 11.68 -9.29 1.12
CA ASN A 132 12.47 -9.17 -0.11
C ASN A 132 11.77 -9.76 -1.34
N GLN A 133 10.55 -10.30 -1.21
CA GLN A 133 9.80 -10.79 -2.36
C GLN A 133 9.34 -9.63 -3.26
N PRO A 134 9.18 -9.82 -4.59
CA PRO A 134 8.93 -8.74 -5.55
C PRO A 134 7.79 -7.78 -5.18
N LEU A 135 6.63 -8.30 -4.75
CA LEU A 135 5.46 -7.48 -4.40
C LEU A 135 5.78 -6.59 -3.20
N GLU A 136 6.28 -7.19 -2.12
CA GLU A 136 6.60 -6.52 -0.86
C GLU A 136 7.73 -5.50 -1.00
N PHE A 137 8.78 -5.84 -1.76
CA PHE A 137 9.93 -4.99 -1.97
C PHE A 137 9.55 -3.70 -2.71
N THR A 138 8.83 -3.83 -3.83
CA THR A 138 8.42 -2.67 -4.64
C THR A 138 7.33 -1.84 -3.97
N ALA A 139 6.38 -2.46 -3.25
CA ALA A 139 5.39 -1.74 -2.46
C ALA A 139 6.03 -0.95 -1.29
N ARG A 140 7.08 -1.47 -0.65
CA ARG A 140 7.86 -0.72 0.37
C ARG A 140 8.64 0.43 -0.24
N ALA A 141 9.26 0.22 -1.40
CA ALA A 141 9.99 1.27 -2.10
C ALA A 141 9.05 2.43 -2.48
N PHE A 142 7.92 2.11 -3.11
CA PHE A 142 6.88 3.09 -3.42
C PHE A 142 6.42 3.85 -2.17
N ALA A 143 6.03 3.14 -1.10
CA ALA A 143 5.54 3.78 0.12
C ALA A 143 6.56 4.72 0.78
N ARG A 144 7.85 4.36 0.75
CA ARG A 144 8.91 5.23 1.27
C ARG A 144 9.02 6.50 0.44
N ASP A 145 9.19 6.35 -0.87
CA ASP A 145 9.48 7.45 -1.78
C ASP A 145 8.26 8.39 -1.89
N GLU A 146 7.05 7.84 -1.86
CA GLU A 146 5.80 8.58 -1.93
C GLU A 146 5.55 9.43 -0.66
N VAL A 147 5.85 8.89 0.51
CA VAL A 147 5.75 9.67 1.75
C VAL A 147 6.77 10.80 1.80
N GLU A 148 7.99 10.58 1.31
CA GLU A 148 9.00 11.64 1.15
C GLU A 148 8.52 12.72 0.17
N ARG A 149 7.94 12.30 -0.97
CA ARG A 149 7.34 13.20 -1.96
C ARG A 149 6.23 14.05 -1.34
N ILE A 150 5.30 13.44 -0.61
CA ILE A 150 4.20 14.17 0.02
C ILE A 150 4.71 15.18 1.05
N TYR A 151 5.69 14.80 1.87
CA TYR A 151 6.28 15.73 2.84
C TYR A 151 6.96 16.93 2.19
N SER A 152 7.56 16.76 1.00
CA SER A 152 8.13 17.90 0.26
C SER A 152 7.11 18.98 -0.15
N TYR A 153 5.81 18.69 -0.10
CA TYR A 153 4.74 19.66 -0.38
C TYR A 153 4.10 20.28 0.87
N ILE A 154 4.47 19.81 2.07
CA ILE A 154 3.85 20.22 3.34
C ILE A 154 4.76 21.19 4.12
N GLU A 155 6.06 21.15 3.83
CA GLU A 155 7.09 22.09 4.32
C GLU A 155 6.88 23.53 3.80
#